data_AF-A0A285TXL1-F1
#
_entry.id   AF-A0A285TXL1-F1
#
_cell.length_a   1.000
_cell.length_b   1.000
_cell.length_c   1.000
_cell.angle_alpha   90.00
_cell.angle_beta   90.00
_cell.angle_gamma   90.00
#
_symmetry.space_group_name_H-M   'P 1'
#
loop_
_entity.id
_entity.type
_entity.pdbx_description
1 polymer ?
#
loop_
_entity_poly.entity_id
_entity_poly.type
_entity_poly.pdbx_seq_one_letter_code
_entity_poly.pdbx_strand_id
1 'polypeptide(L)'
;MKYGYSLLLREFVTAEEVQFGDCEQFQISCPICREPVYKKTRDRQDGLTTHFLSHYRAETEEEKDCENRVTSAMVGKFGDFSAEGREQTLRKFIAVMTEAILDSQAHIIPKQEHRKLIERLMSREIFKDFSSYGKHCVDLMINNGQLENFVKLSIANSKDFSKESEFWHRRQTSYVVDVLLHMNTARTSRSLDFLIAAAIVNLGRNAKNFRRERAIDEVTTGEKRYLPMAAIDIIEAAVNGKSKTAIQNVIVRSTGLNSGKPKEEVDAIFGGIRNAIVSELIGPMCGILASVPFVDLATRKHSTRDEFDKGMEGLLEFIQTFLLSDNPPSVH
;
A
#
# COMPACT_ATOMS: atom_id res chain seq x y z
N MET A 1 -8.70 -13.25 -29.00
CA MET A 1 -8.36 -11.82 -29.23
C MET A 1 -6.96 -11.54 -28.73
N LYS A 2 -6.16 -10.71 -29.43
CA LYS A 2 -4.78 -10.38 -28.97
C LYS A 2 -4.75 -9.32 -27.87
N TYR A 3 -5.71 -8.40 -27.86
CA TYR A 3 -5.72 -7.25 -26.95
C TYR A 3 -7.02 -7.20 -26.14
N GLY A 4 -6.88 -6.83 -24.87
CA GLY A 4 -7.96 -6.44 -23.97
C GLY A 4 -7.79 -5.00 -23.53
N TYR A 5 -8.77 -4.47 -22.81
CA TYR A 5 -8.71 -3.16 -22.19
C TYR A 5 -8.95 -3.28 -20.69
N SER A 6 -7.98 -2.84 -19.88
CA SER A 6 -8.14 -2.78 -18.43
C SER A 6 -8.95 -1.55 -18.08
N LEU A 7 -10.12 -1.75 -17.47
CA LEU A 7 -10.94 -0.63 -16.99
C LEU A 7 -10.28 0.14 -15.84
N LEU A 8 -9.47 -0.57 -15.03
CA LEU A 8 -8.76 0.02 -13.90
C LEU A 8 -7.57 0.86 -14.36
N LEU A 9 -6.73 0.30 -15.22
CA LEU A 9 -5.52 0.97 -15.70
C LEU A 9 -5.81 1.96 -16.84
N ARG A 10 -7.02 1.90 -17.41
CA ARG A 10 -7.47 2.69 -18.56
C ARG A 10 -6.57 2.54 -19.79
N GLU A 11 -5.93 1.38 -19.94
CA GLU A 11 -4.99 1.09 -21.02
C GLU A 11 -5.31 -0.24 -21.69
N PHE A 12 -4.77 -0.42 -22.89
CA PHE A 12 -4.79 -1.72 -23.57
C PHE A 12 -3.72 -2.63 -23.01
N VAL A 13 -4.06 -3.91 -22.90
CA VAL A 13 -3.17 -4.96 -22.41
C VAL A 13 -3.09 -6.07 -23.44
N THR A 14 -1.90 -6.65 -23.61
CA THR A 14 -1.72 -7.75 -24.55
C THR A 14 -1.99 -9.08 -23.87
N ALA A 15 -2.51 -10.04 -24.63
CA ALA A 15 -2.72 -11.40 -24.14
C ALA A 15 -1.40 -12.10 -23.77
N GLU A 16 -0.25 -11.63 -24.27
CA GLU A 16 1.07 -12.19 -23.97
C GLU A 16 1.54 -11.81 -22.57
N GLU A 17 1.23 -10.60 -22.12
CA GLU A 17 1.67 -10.10 -20.82
C GLU A 17 0.84 -10.63 -19.65
N VAL A 18 -0.45 -10.90 -19.87
CA VAL A 18 -1.39 -11.22 -18.79
C VAL A 18 -1.58 -12.73 -18.59
N GLN A 19 -1.74 -13.12 -17.34
CA GLN A 19 -2.15 -14.43 -16.89
C GLN A 19 -3.68 -14.49 -16.69
N PHE A 20 -4.20 -15.69 -16.43
CA PHE A 20 -5.64 -15.89 -16.21
C PHE A 20 -6.19 -15.06 -15.06
N GLY A 21 -5.52 -15.05 -13.90
CA GLY A 21 -5.95 -14.28 -12.73
C GLY A 21 -5.93 -12.77 -12.93
N ASP A 22 -4.98 -12.27 -13.74
CA ASP A 22 -4.85 -10.83 -14.02
C ASP A 22 -6.11 -10.25 -14.70
N CYS A 23 -6.81 -11.06 -15.48
CA CYS A 23 -7.99 -10.61 -16.22
C CYS A 23 -9.11 -10.14 -15.29
N GLU A 24 -9.35 -10.87 -14.21
CA GLU A 24 -10.33 -10.50 -13.19
C GLU A 24 -9.81 -9.32 -12.35
N GLN A 25 -8.59 -9.44 -11.82
CA GLN A 25 -7.99 -8.46 -10.91
C GLN A 25 -7.87 -7.06 -11.53
N PHE A 26 -7.57 -6.97 -12.82
CA PHE A 26 -7.43 -5.70 -13.55
C PHE A 26 -8.66 -5.33 -14.38
N GLN A 27 -9.79 -6.03 -14.21
CA GLN A 27 -11.04 -5.84 -14.95
C GLN A 27 -10.79 -5.71 -16.46
N ILE A 28 -10.09 -6.69 -17.01
CA ILE A 28 -9.76 -6.74 -18.43
C ILE A 28 -11.02 -7.15 -19.19
N SER A 29 -11.43 -6.29 -20.11
CA SER A 29 -12.62 -6.47 -20.94
C SER A 29 -12.29 -6.39 -22.43
N CYS A 30 -13.19 -6.90 -23.26
CA CYS A 30 -13.14 -6.67 -24.69
C CYS A 30 -13.35 -5.17 -24.97
N PRO A 31 -12.45 -4.50 -25.72
CA PRO A 31 -12.60 -3.07 -25.98
C PRO A 31 -13.77 -2.72 -26.90
N ILE A 32 -14.38 -3.71 -27.56
CA ILE A 32 -15.52 -3.53 -28.48
C ILE A 32 -16.85 -3.71 -27.76
N CYS A 33 -17.11 -4.90 -27.21
CA CYS A 33 -18.39 -5.20 -26.56
C CYS A 33 -18.40 -4.89 -25.05
N ARG A 34 -17.23 -4.57 -24.46
CA ARG A 34 -17.06 -4.29 -23.01
C ARG A 34 -17.37 -5.47 -22.09
N GLU A 35 -17.54 -6.67 -22.64
CA GLU A 35 -17.70 -7.87 -21.82
C GLU A 35 -16.37 -8.32 -21.20
N PRO A 36 -16.39 -8.93 -20.00
CA PRO A 36 -15.20 -9.52 -19.39
C PRO A 36 -14.58 -10.58 -20.28
N VAL A 37 -13.25 -10.64 -20.29
CA VAL A 37 -12.49 -11.65 -21.02
C VAL A 37 -11.54 -12.38 -20.08
N TYR A 38 -11.06 -13.54 -20.49
CA TYR A 38 -10.06 -14.30 -19.75
C TYR A 38 -8.98 -14.85 -20.68
N LYS A 39 -7.82 -15.13 -20.09
CA LYS A 39 -6.64 -15.65 -20.78
C LYS A 39 -6.80 -17.11 -21.18
N LYS A 40 -6.48 -17.44 -22.43
CA LYS A 40 -6.23 -18.80 -22.92
C LYS A 40 -4.88 -18.90 -23.61
N THR A 41 -4.38 -20.14 -23.63
CA THR A 41 -3.21 -20.55 -24.39
C THR A 41 -3.58 -21.73 -25.29
N ARG A 42 -2.93 -21.81 -26.45
CA ARG A 42 -3.02 -22.97 -27.34
C ARG A 42 -1.61 -23.31 -27.79
N ASP A 43 -1.17 -24.51 -27.49
CA ASP A 43 0.11 -25.01 -27.98
C ASP A 43 -0.02 -25.35 -29.47
N ARG A 44 0.97 -24.92 -30.23
CA ARG A 44 1.08 -25.20 -31.67
C ARG A 44 2.04 -26.35 -31.90
N GLN A 45 1.89 -27.01 -33.05
CA GLN A 45 2.74 -28.14 -33.46
C GLN A 45 4.22 -27.77 -33.66
N ASP A 46 4.51 -26.48 -33.86
CA ASP A 46 5.88 -25.92 -33.96
C ASP A 46 6.53 -25.65 -32.60
N GLY A 47 5.87 -26.03 -31.49
CA GLY A 47 6.36 -25.83 -30.12
C GLY A 47 6.14 -24.42 -29.58
N LEU A 48 5.50 -23.52 -30.34
CA LEU A 48 5.15 -22.18 -29.88
C LEU A 48 3.78 -22.18 -29.18
N THR A 49 3.63 -21.40 -28.13
CA THR A 49 2.33 -21.19 -27.48
C THR A 49 1.68 -19.92 -28.03
N THR A 50 0.43 -20.03 -28.46
CA THR A 50 -0.38 -18.88 -28.87
C THR A 50 -1.14 -18.33 -27.68
N HIS A 51 -0.98 -17.03 -27.45
CA HIS A 51 -1.56 -16.29 -26.35
C HIS A 51 -2.80 -15.50 -26.81
N PHE A 52 -3.99 -15.77 -26.25
CA PHE A 52 -5.21 -15.02 -26.62
C PHE A 52 -6.17 -14.81 -25.45
N LEU A 53 -7.03 -13.80 -25.55
CA LEU A 53 -8.16 -13.52 -24.66
C LEU A 53 -9.47 -14.04 -25.27
N SER A 54 -10.36 -14.56 -24.44
CA SER A 54 -11.64 -15.18 -24.82
C SER A 54 -12.77 -14.65 -23.93
N HIS A 55 -13.98 -14.54 -24.46
CA HIS A 55 -15.18 -14.16 -23.69
C HIS A 55 -15.67 -15.32 -22.81
N TYR A 56 -16.25 -15.01 -21.65
CA TYR A 56 -16.84 -16.00 -20.74
C TYR A 56 -18.11 -16.66 -21.28
N ARG A 57 -18.87 -15.95 -22.12
CA ARG A 57 -20.09 -16.47 -22.75
C ARG A 57 -19.77 -17.20 -24.05
N ALA A 58 -20.62 -18.16 -24.40
CA ALA A 58 -20.53 -18.88 -25.65
C ALA A 58 -20.87 -17.94 -26.81
N GLU A 59 -19.96 -17.92 -27.80
CA GLU A 59 -19.95 -17.01 -28.94
C GLU A 59 -21.33 -16.85 -29.60
N THR A 60 -21.93 -15.68 -29.47
CA THR A 60 -22.94 -15.20 -30.42
C THR A 60 -22.26 -14.84 -31.76
N GLU A 61 -22.96 -14.84 -32.89
CA GLU A 61 -22.33 -14.46 -34.18
C GLU A 61 -21.75 -13.03 -34.15
N GLU A 62 -22.30 -12.14 -33.33
CA GLU A 62 -21.81 -10.77 -33.11
C GLU A 62 -20.46 -10.73 -32.37
N GLU A 63 -20.17 -11.72 -31.52
CA GLU A 63 -18.91 -11.81 -30.77
C GLU A 63 -17.74 -12.30 -31.62
N LYS A 64 -17.99 -13.10 -32.68
CA LYS A 64 -16.95 -13.54 -33.62
C LYS A 64 -16.30 -12.38 -34.37
N ASP A 65 -17.03 -11.29 -34.58
CA ASP A 65 -16.51 -10.11 -35.26
C ASP A 65 -15.74 -9.16 -34.31
N CYS A 66 -15.77 -9.39 -32.99
CA CYS A 66 -15.02 -8.57 -32.04
C CYS A 66 -13.51 -8.63 -32.30
N GLU A 67 -12.94 -9.79 -32.67
CA GLU A 67 -11.50 -9.91 -32.97
C GLU A 67 -11.04 -9.00 -34.12
N ASN A 68 -11.80 -8.98 -35.21
CA ASN A 68 -11.50 -8.15 -36.37
C ASN A 68 -11.64 -6.67 -36.01
N ARG A 69 -12.69 -6.32 -35.28
CA ARG A 69 -12.99 -4.95 -34.87
C ARG A 69 -11.98 -4.38 -33.87
N VAL A 70 -11.43 -5.19 -32.95
CA VAL A 70 -10.35 -4.74 -32.05
C VAL A 70 -9.13 -4.30 -32.86
N THR A 71 -8.74 -5.12 -33.84
CA THR A 71 -7.57 -4.84 -34.68
C THR A 71 -7.76 -3.53 -35.46
N SER A 72 -8.96 -3.28 -35.97
CA SER A 72 -9.31 -2.02 -36.65
C SER A 72 -9.42 -0.81 -35.70
N ALA A 73 -9.96 -0.99 -34.49
CA ALA A 73 -10.14 0.09 -33.51
C ALA A 73 -8.79 0.60 -32.94
N MET A 74 -7.79 -0.27 -32.84
CA MET A 74 -6.44 0.10 -32.39
C MET A 74 -5.74 1.11 -33.30
N VAL A 75 -6.12 1.21 -34.57
CA VAL A 75 -5.49 2.12 -35.54
C VAL A 75 -5.97 3.58 -35.39
N GLY A 76 -7.05 3.84 -34.65
CA GLY A 76 -7.73 5.15 -34.69
C GLY A 76 -8.07 5.84 -33.37
N LYS A 77 -7.92 5.22 -32.19
CA LYS A 77 -8.46 5.79 -30.93
C LYS A 77 -7.49 5.67 -29.74
N PHE A 78 -6.44 6.49 -29.74
CA PHE A 78 -5.54 6.66 -28.57
C PHE A 78 -5.82 7.92 -27.73
N GLY A 79 -6.71 8.82 -28.15
CA GLY A 79 -6.89 10.15 -27.52
C GLY A 79 -8.01 10.29 -26.49
N ASP A 80 -9.15 9.60 -26.66
CA ASP A 80 -10.42 10.13 -26.12
C ASP A 80 -10.88 9.56 -24.75
N PHE A 81 -10.19 8.57 -24.18
CA PHE A 81 -10.61 7.95 -22.90
C PHE A 81 -10.08 8.65 -21.63
N SER A 82 -9.36 9.76 -21.78
CA SER A 82 -8.65 10.43 -20.66
C SER A 82 -9.43 11.56 -19.96
N ALA A 83 -10.64 11.91 -20.42
CA ALA A 83 -11.34 13.12 -19.94
C ALA A 83 -12.14 12.94 -18.63
N GLU A 84 -12.63 11.73 -18.32
CA GLU A 84 -13.63 11.53 -17.24
C GLU A 84 -13.05 11.36 -15.82
N GLY A 85 -11.74 11.58 -15.62
CA GLY A 85 -11.11 11.50 -14.29
C GLY A 85 -11.12 12.80 -13.48
N ARG A 86 -11.63 13.92 -14.04
CA ARG A 86 -11.27 15.28 -13.60
C ARG A 86 -11.92 15.82 -12.31
N GLU A 87 -12.73 15.03 -11.60
CA GLU A 87 -13.44 15.52 -10.40
C GLU A 87 -13.27 14.65 -9.15
N GLN A 88 -12.30 13.73 -9.13
CA GLN A 88 -11.95 13.08 -7.86
C GLN A 88 -11.16 14.06 -6.98
N THR A 89 -11.78 14.54 -5.92
CA THR A 89 -11.07 15.38 -4.95
C THR A 89 -10.00 14.55 -4.25
N LEU A 90 -8.80 15.11 -4.12
CA LEU A 90 -7.68 14.51 -3.38
C LEU A 90 -8.12 13.98 -2.00
N ARG A 91 -8.98 14.73 -1.31
CA ARG A 91 -9.55 14.33 -0.02
C ARG A 91 -10.33 13.01 -0.10
N LYS A 92 -11.09 12.79 -1.18
CA LYS A 92 -11.86 11.56 -1.39
C LYS A 92 -10.93 10.39 -1.67
N PHE A 93 -9.91 10.58 -2.50
CA PHE A 93 -8.89 9.56 -2.76
C PHE A 93 -8.20 9.11 -1.46
N ILE A 94 -7.76 10.06 -0.63
CA ILE A 94 -7.13 9.77 0.66
C ILE A 94 -8.06 8.98 1.57
N ALA A 95 -9.33 9.40 1.70
CA ALA A 95 -10.30 8.70 2.54
C ALA A 95 -10.51 7.25 2.08
N VAL A 96 -10.72 7.04 0.78
CA VAL A 96 -10.88 5.70 0.19
C VAL A 96 -9.64 4.85 0.44
N MET A 97 -8.45 5.42 0.30
CA MET A 97 -7.18 4.74 0.52
C MET A 97 -6.98 4.34 1.99
N THR A 98 -7.33 5.21 2.94
CA THR A 98 -7.32 4.88 4.37
C THR A 98 -8.25 3.70 4.67
N GLU A 99 -9.46 3.70 4.12
CA GLU A 99 -10.39 2.57 4.29
C GLU A 99 -9.86 1.28 3.67
N ALA A 100 -9.29 1.38 2.46
CA ALA A 100 -8.77 0.22 1.74
C ALA A 100 -7.55 -0.40 2.45
N ILE A 101 -6.68 0.42 3.04
CA ILE A 101 -5.58 -0.05 3.92
C ILE A 101 -6.14 -0.81 5.12
N LEU A 102 -7.20 -0.30 5.76
CA LEU A 102 -7.79 -0.99 6.91
C LEU A 102 -8.43 -2.32 6.51
N ASP A 103 -9.09 -2.36 5.36
CA ASP A 103 -9.77 -3.55 4.86
C ASP A 103 -8.79 -4.63 4.39
N SER A 104 -7.67 -4.25 3.75
CA SER A 104 -6.64 -5.22 3.36
C SER A 104 -6.03 -5.95 4.56
N GLN A 105 -6.07 -5.33 5.74
CA GLN A 105 -5.54 -5.86 7.00
C GLN A 105 -6.62 -6.46 7.91
N ALA A 106 -7.88 -6.47 7.49
CA ALA A 106 -9.01 -6.90 8.32
C ALA A 106 -8.95 -8.38 8.73
N HIS A 107 -8.26 -9.21 7.95
CA HIS A 107 -8.02 -10.62 8.24
C HIS A 107 -7.05 -10.83 9.42
N ILE A 108 -6.21 -9.83 9.74
CA ILE A 108 -5.26 -9.85 10.86
C ILE A 108 -5.88 -9.19 12.09
N ILE A 109 -6.47 -8.01 11.89
CA ILE A 109 -7.03 -7.18 12.96
C ILE A 109 -8.39 -6.65 12.50
N PRO A 110 -9.47 -6.84 13.26
CA PRO A 110 -10.77 -6.27 12.92
C PRO A 110 -10.67 -4.77 12.63
N LYS A 111 -11.27 -4.32 11.53
CA LYS A 111 -11.16 -2.96 10.99
C LYS A 111 -11.25 -1.84 12.04
N GLN A 112 -12.25 -1.94 12.93
CA GLN A 112 -12.49 -0.95 13.98
C GLN A 112 -11.41 -0.97 15.07
N GLU A 113 -10.89 -2.14 15.43
CA GLU A 113 -9.78 -2.26 16.38
C GLU A 113 -8.51 -1.71 15.74
N HIS A 114 -8.25 -2.04 14.48
CA HIS A 114 -7.07 -1.55 13.75
C HIS A 114 -7.04 -0.02 13.70
N ARG A 115 -8.18 0.60 13.36
CA ARG A 115 -8.32 2.07 13.41
C ARG A 115 -8.00 2.64 14.78
N LYS A 116 -8.58 2.08 15.85
CA LYS A 116 -8.35 2.56 17.23
C LYS A 116 -6.88 2.44 17.62
N LEU A 117 -6.18 1.39 17.20
CA LEU A 117 -4.76 1.20 17.44
C LEU A 117 -3.91 2.23 16.69
N ILE A 118 -4.22 2.48 15.42
CA ILE A 118 -3.55 3.49 14.61
C ILE A 118 -3.75 4.87 15.23
N GLU A 119 -4.98 5.27 15.54
CA GLU A 119 -5.28 6.57 16.15
C GLU A 119 -4.57 6.74 17.50
N ARG A 120 -4.58 5.70 18.34
CA ARG A 120 -3.87 5.69 19.62
C ARG A 120 -2.36 5.78 19.44
N LEU A 121 -1.80 5.16 18.42
CA LEU A 121 -0.36 5.26 18.13
C LEU A 121 -0.02 6.66 17.63
N MET A 122 -0.80 7.20 16.70
CA MET A 122 -0.60 8.53 16.12
C MET A 122 -0.69 9.66 17.17
N SER A 123 -1.45 9.45 18.24
CA SER A 123 -1.54 10.41 19.35
C SER A 123 -0.35 10.39 20.31
N ARG A 124 0.60 9.46 20.18
CA ARG A 124 1.77 9.34 21.07
C ARG A 124 2.91 10.22 20.59
N GLU A 125 3.65 10.80 21.53
CA GLU A 125 4.83 11.61 21.18
C GLU A 125 5.88 10.82 20.42
N ILE A 126 6.13 9.57 20.82
CA ILE A 126 7.12 8.72 20.15
C ILE A 126 6.76 8.46 18.68
N PHE A 127 5.48 8.52 18.31
CA PHE A 127 5.08 8.37 16.92
C PHE A 127 5.56 9.54 16.05
N LYS A 128 5.71 10.74 16.60
CA LYS A 128 6.27 11.88 15.85
C LYS A 128 7.69 11.58 15.39
N ASP A 129 8.49 10.90 16.23
CA ASP A 129 9.85 10.49 15.89
C ASP A 129 9.85 9.43 14.77
N PHE A 130 8.98 8.41 14.87
CA PHE A 130 8.82 7.39 13.82
C PHE A 130 8.32 7.97 12.50
N SER A 131 7.32 8.86 12.56
CA SER A 131 6.73 9.55 11.41
C SER A 131 7.77 10.41 10.69
N SER A 132 8.43 11.30 11.43
CA SER A 132 9.45 12.20 10.89
C SER A 132 10.57 11.41 10.21
N TYR A 133 11.03 10.33 10.86
CA TYR A 133 12.09 9.53 10.30
C TYR A 133 11.65 8.66 9.12
N GLY A 134 10.46 8.06 9.17
CA GLY A 134 9.91 7.30 8.04
C GLY A 134 9.77 8.16 6.78
N LYS A 135 9.27 9.39 6.93
CA LYS A 135 9.20 10.40 5.85
C LYS A 135 10.58 10.70 5.28
N HIS A 136 11.56 11.00 6.15
CA HIS A 136 12.94 11.26 5.72
C HIS A 136 13.54 10.11 4.91
N CYS A 137 13.25 8.85 5.27
CA CYS A 137 13.74 7.71 4.52
C CYS A 137 13.05 7.56 3.16
N VAL A 138 11.76 7.84 3.07
CA VAL A 138 11.06 7.93 1.78
C VAL A 138 11.68 9.01 0.91
N ASP A 139 11.93 10.20 1.46
CA ASP A 139 12.62 11.29 0.77
C ASP A 139 14.01 10.87 0.26
N LEU A 140 14.82 10.21 1.10
CA LEU A 140 16.15 9.72 0.70
C LEU A 140 16.06 8.73 -0.46
N MET A 141 15.13 7.78 -0.42
CA MET A 141 14.94 6.82 -1.51
C MET A 141 14.49 7.50 -2.81
N ILE A 142 13.63 8.51 -2.72
CA ILE A 142 13.21 9.30 -3.88
C ILE A 142 14.42 10.05 -4.47
N ASN A 143 15.14 10.78 -3.62
CA ASN A 143 16.27 11.61 -4.04
C ASN A 143 17.44 10.79 -4.60
N ASN A 144 17.62 9.56 -4.12
CA ASN A 144 18.65 8.65 -4.61
C ASN A 144 18.19 7.78 -5.80
N GLY A 145 16.94 7.90 -6.26
CA GLY A 145 16.40 7.05 -7.33
C GLY A 145 16.27 5.57 -6.94
N GLN A 146 16.14 5.28 -5.65
CA GLN A 146 16.12 3.91 -5.10
C GLN A 146 14.70 3.40 -4.81
N LEU A 147 13.69 4.29 -4.80
CA LEU A 147 12.34 3.96 -4.37
C LEU A 147 11.74 2.80 -5.17
N GLU A 148 11.79 2.85 -6.50
CA GLU A 148 11.19 1.83 -7.37
C GLU A 148 11.83 0.45 -7.14
N ASN A 149 13.17 0.38 -7.10
CA ASN A 149 13.87 -0.87 -6.86
C ASN A 149 13.57 -1.43 -5.46
N PHE A 150 13.49 -0.56 -4.45
CA PHE A 150 13.11 -0.97 -3.10
C PHE A 150 11.69 -1.55 -3.06
N VAL A 151 10.72 -0.88 -3.69
CA VAL A 151 9.33 -1.37 -3.77
C VAL A 151 9.30 -2.71 -4.50
N LYS A 152 9.96 -2.81 -5.66
CA LYS A 152 10.04 -4.05 -6.45
C LYS A 152 10.56 -5.22 -5.62
N LEU A 153 11.68 -5.02 -4.91
CA LEU A 153 12.26 -6.05 -4.03
C LEU A 153 11.34 -6.38 -2.86
N SER A 154 10.68 -5.38 -2.26
CA SER A 154 9.76 -5.58 -1.14
C SER A 154 8.56 -6.43 -1.53
N ILE A 155 7.97 -6.17 -2.71
CA ILE A 155 6.85 -6.94 -3.24
C ILE A 155 7.31 -8.35 -3.62
N ALA A 156 8.44 -8.48 -4.32
CA ALA A 156 8.97 -9.78 -4.76
C ALA A 156 9.34 -10.71 -3.59
N ASN A 157 9.83 -10.14 -2.47
CA ASN A 157 10.18 -10.91 -1.27
C ASN A 157 8.98 -11.25 -0.39
N SER A 158 7.79 -10.72 -0.68
CA SER A 158 6.58 -11.04 0.07
C SER A 158 6.03 -12.41 -0.31
N LYS A 159 5.81 -13.28 0.68
CA LYS A 159 5.16 -14.58 0.47
C LYS A 159 3.73 -14.44 -0.06
N ASP A 160 3.06 -13.37 0.34
CA ASP A 160 1.66 -13.09 -0.02
C ASP A 160 1.50 -12.89 -1.54
N PHE A 161 2.56 -12.48 -2.24
CA PHE A 161 2.54 -12.17 -3.67
C PHE A 161 3.35 -13.15 -4.52
N SER A 162 3.88 -14.22 -3.92
CA SER A 162 4.76 -15.18 -4.61
C SER A 162 4.10 -15.94 -5.78
N LYS A 163 2.77 -15.90 -5.87
CA LYS A 163 1.99 -16.56 -6.94
C LYS A 163 1.52 -15.59 -8.03
N GLU A 164 1.76 -14.30 -7.85
CA GLU A 164 1.28 -13.28 -8.78
C GLU A 164 2.15 -13.25 -10.05
N SER A 165 1.58 -12.75 -11.14
CA SER A 165 2.26 -12.71 -12.43
C SER A 165 3.31 -11.58 -12.48
N GLU A 166 4.24 -11.66 -13.44
CA GLU A 166 5.16 -10.55 -13.72
C GLU A 166 4.40 -9.27 -14.11
N PHE A 167 3.29 -9.39 -14.84
CA PHE A 167 2.42 -8.27 -15.16
C PHE A 167 1.86 -7.62 -13.89
N TRP A 168 1.33 -8.43 -12.97
CA TRP A 168 0.85 -7.96 -11.68
C TRP A 168 1.95 -7.25 -10.90
N HIS A 169 3.12 -7.88 -10.74
CA HIS A 169 4.25 -7.30 -10.01
C HIS A 169 4.68 -5.95 -10.58
N ARG A 170 4.79 -5.84 -11.91
CA ARG A 170 5.15 -4.60 -12.60
C ARG A 170 4.11 -3.50 -12.33
N ARG A 171 2.82 -3.79 -12.48
CA ARG A 171 1.75 -2.79 -12.29
C ARG A 171 1.58 -2.40 -10.83
N GLN A 172 1.66 -3.37 -9.90
CA GLN A 172 1.59 -3.09 -8.47
C GLN A 172 2.79 -2.26 -8.01
N THR A 173 3.99 -2.54 -8.52
CA THR A 173 5.20 -1.74 -8.22
C THR A 173 5.01 -0.29 -8.62
N SER A 174 4.62 -0.02 -9.87
CA SER A 174 4.36 1.35 -10.34
C SER A 174 3.32 2.07 -9.47
N TYR A 175 2.22 1.38 -9.15
CA TYR A 175 1.18 1.93 -8.30
C TYR A 175 1.64 2.27 -6.88
N VAL A 176 2.37 1.37 -6.23
CA VAL A 176 2.91 1.62 -4.88
C VAL A 176 3.88 2.79 -4.90
N VAL A 177 4.73 2.91 -5.93
CA VAL A 177 5.63 4.04 -6.12
C VAL A 177 4.84 5.34 -6.25
N ASP A 178 3.85 5.39 -7.14
CA ASP A 178 3.02 6.58 -7.37
C ASP A 178 2.29 7.03 -6.11
N VAL A 179 1.74 6.08 -5.34
CA VAL A 179 1.08 6.37 -4.07
C VAL A 179 2.06 6.90 -3.03
N LEU A 180 3.25 6.31 -2.91
CA LEU A 180 4.27 6.79 -1.96
C LEU A 180 4.75 8.19 -2.32
N LEU A 181 5.04 8.45 -3.60
CA LEU A 181 5.39 9.78 -4.11
C LEU A 181 4.30 10.80 -3.77
N HIS A 182 3.04 10.41 -4.00
CA HIS A 182 1.91 11.26 -3.74
C HIS A 182 1.71 11.54 -2.24
N MET A 183 1.74 10.51 -1.40
CA MET A 183 1.61 10.60 0.05
C MET A 183 2.72 11.44 0.69
N ASN A 184 3.92 11.43 0.09
CA ASN A 184 5.09 12.16 0.56
C ASN A 184 5.05 13.68 0.25
N THR A 185 3.94 14.20 -0.27
CA THR A 185 3.75 15.65 -0.42
C THR A 185 3.29 16.30 0.89
N ALA A 186 3.60 17.59 1.08
CA ALA A 186 3.18 18.34 2.27
C ALA A 186 1.66 18.29 2.52
N ARG A 187 0.86 18.28 1.45
CA ARG A 187 -0.62 18.28 1.49
C ARG A 187 -1.22 16.95 1.96
N THR A 188 -0.47 15.85 1.86
CA THR A 188 -0.93 14.48 2.16
C THR A 188 -0.09 13.79 3.22
N SER A 189 0.79 14.54 3.89
CA SER A 189 1.71 14.01 4.90
C SER A 189 1.01 13.21 6.02
N ARG A 190 -0.24 13.56 6.33
CA ARG A 190 -1.09 12.80 7.26
C ARG A 190 -1.48 11.40 6.76
N SER A 191 -1.59 11.20 5.45
CA SER A 191 -1.82 9.89 4.85
C SER A 191 -0.58 9.01 4.96
N LEU A 192 0.60 9.61 4.79
CA LEU A 192 1.87 8.92 5.02
C LEU A 192 2.01 8.55 6.50
N ASP A 193 1.61 9.44 7.42
CA ASP A 193 1.56 9.13 8.85
C ASP A 193 0.63 7.96 9.16
N PHE A 194 -0.54 7.93 8.54
CA PHE A 194 -1.48 6.82 8.68
C PHE A 194 -0.86 5.50 8.18
N LEU A 195 -0.19 5.51 7.02
CA LEU A 195 0.47 4.34 6.47
C LEU A 195 1.63 3.85 7.35
N ILE A 196 2.45 4.76 7.86
CA ILE A 196 3.52 4.46 8.83
C ILE A 196 2.93 3.84 10.10
N ALA A 197 1.85 4.42 10.64
CA ALA A 197 1.19 3.89 11.82
C ALA A 197 0.60 2.50 11.58
N ALA A 198 -0.05 2.27 10.42
CA ALA A 198 -0.58 0.98 10.03
C ALA A 198 0.53 -0.08 9.91
N ALA A 199 1.67 0.27 9.31
CA ALA A 199 2.83 -0.60 9.22
C ALA A 199 3.41 -0.94 10.59
N ILE A 200 3.54 0.04 11.50
CA ILE A 200 3.99 -0.18 12.89
C ILE A 200 3.03 -1.11 13.66
N VAL A 201 1.72 -0.90 13.52
CA VAL A 201 0.71 -1.74 14.18
C VAL A 201 0.76 -3.17 13.64
N ASN A 202 0.88 -3.34 12.32
CA ASN A 202 1.02 -4.64 11.68
C ASN A 202 2.29 -5.36 12.18
N LEU A 203 3.44 -4.69 12.13
CA LEU A 203 4.72 -5.20 12.64
C LEU A 203 4.63 -5.61 14.12
N GLY A 204 4.08 -4.74 14.98
CA GLY A 204 3.98 -5.02 16.41
C GLY A 204 3.07 -6.21 16.73
N ARG A 205 1.99 -6.40 15.97
CA ARG A 205 1.07 -7.55 16.16
C ARG A 205 1.64 -8.85 15.59
N ASN A 206 2.39 -8.76 14.50
CA ASN A 206 3.04 -9.89 13.85
C ASN A 206 4.48 -10.11 14.33
N ALA A 207 4.93 -9.41 15.38
CA ALA A 207 6.29 -9.46 15.90
C ALA A 207 6.77 -10.90 16.13
N LYS A 208 5.92 -11.79 16.68
CA LYS A 208 6.25 -13.22 16.86
C LYS A 208 6.54 -13.95 15.55
N ASN A 209 5.79 -13.66 14.49
CA ASN A 209 5.99 -14.28 13.18
C ASN A 209 7.28 -13.72 12.54
N PHE A 210 7.48 -12.41 12.59
CA PHE A 210 8.72 -11.78 12.10
C PHE A 210 9.97 -12.31 12.81
N ARG A 211 9.92 -12.48 14.14
CA ARG A 211 11.02 -13.11 14.89
C ARG A 211 11.33 -14.52 14.38
N ARG A 212 10.30 -15.32 14.08
CA ARG A 212 10.47 -16.68 13.54
C ARG A 212 11.09 -16.65 12.14
N GLU A 213 10.62 -15.77 11.27
CA GLU A 213 11.16 -15.62 9.92
C GLU A 213 12.63 -15.17 9.95
N ARG A 214 12.96 -14.19 10.80
CA ARG A 214 14.34 -13.72 10.97
C ARG A 214 15.26 -14.77 11.59
N ALA A 215 14.75 -15.60 12.51
CA ALA A 215 15.52 -16.72 13.04
C ALA A 215 15.82 -17.78 11.97
N ILE A 216 14.87 -18.05 11.05
CA ILE A 216 15.10 -18.93 9.90
C ILE A 216 16.14 -18.33 8.96
N ASP A 217 16.04 -17.03 8.65
CA ASP A 217 17.02 -16.34 7.81
C ASP A 217 18.42 -16.38 8.42
N GLU A 218 18.57 -16.16 9.73
CA GLU A 218 19.86 -16.21 10.45
C GLU A 218 20.48 -17.60 10.38
N VAL A 219 19.68 -18.66 10.55
CA VAL A 219 20.15 -20.05 10.37
C VAL A 219 20.57 -20.32 8.93
N THR A 220 19.86 -19.74 7.96
CA THR A 220 20.09 -19.99 6.53
C THR A 220 21.27 -19.21 5.96
N THR A 221 21.49 -17.98 6.44
CA THR A 221 22.50 -17.06 5.93
C THR A 221 23.76 -17.00 6.79
N GLY A 222 23.69 -17.43 8.05
CA GLY A 222 24.78 -17.31 9.03
C GLY A 222 25.00 -15.89 9.56
N GLU A 223 24.22 -14.91 9.12
CA GLU A 223 24.31 -13.53 9.59
C GLU A 223 23.51 -13.31 10.87
N LYS A 224 24.18 -12.91 11.96
CA LYS A 224 23.52 -12.51 13.20
C LYS A 224 22.72 -11.23 13.00
N ARG A 225 21.39 -11.31 13.05
CA ARG A 225 20.47 -10.18 12.82
C ARG A 225 19.94 -9.56 14.12
N TYR A 226 20.86 -9.17 14.99
CA TYR A 226 20.51 -8.53 16.27
C TYR A 226 19.81 -7.16 16.08
N LEU A 227 20.14 -6.42 15.02
CA LEU A 227 19.53 -5.11 14.74
C LEU A 227 18.06 -5.20 14.29
N PRO A 228 17.67 -6.06 13.31
CA PRO A 228 16.26 -6.31 13.00
C PRO A 228 15.43 -6.79 14.20
N MET A 229 16.00 -7.68 15.04
CA MET A 229 15.30 -8.17 16.22
C MET A 229 15.09 -7.06 17.26
N ALA A 230 16.11 -6.23 17.50
CA ALA A 230 15.97 -5.04 18.35
C ALA A 230 14.94 -4.05 17.78
N ALA A 231 14.90 -3.86 16.47
CA ALA A 231 13.90 -3.02 15.80
C ALA A 231 12.47 -3.53 16.05
N ILE A 232 12.23 -4.83 15.91
CA ILE A 232 10.93 -5.45 16.19
C ILE A 232 10.54 -5.27 17.67
N ASP A 233 11.46 -5.47 18.60
CA ASP A 233 11.18 -5.28 20.04
C ASP A 233 10.81 -3.82 20.37
N ILE A 234 11.50 -2.85 19.76
CA ILE A 234 11.22 -1.42 19.91
C ILE A 234 9.83 -1.08 19.36
N ILE A 235 9.50 -1.60 18.18
CA ILE A 235 8.21 -1.41 17.52
C ILE A 235 7.08 -2.01 18.38
N GLU A 236 7.25 -3.23 18.87
CA GLU A 236 6.27 -3.89 19.75
C GLU A 236 6.08 -3.12 21.06
N ALA A 237 7.16 -2.64 21.67
CA ALA A 237 7.10 -1.81 22.87
C ALA A 237 6.37 -0.48 22.60
N ALA A 238 6.62 0.16 21.46
CA ALA A 238 5.96 1.38 21.03
C ALA A 238 4.45 1.16 20.81
N VAL A 239 4.03 0.04 20.18
CA VAL A 239 2.62 -0.33 20.01
C VAL A 239 1.95 -0.58 21.36
N ASN A 240 2.63 -1.27 22.28
CA ASN A 240 2.13 -1.58 23.61
C ASN A 240 2.11 -0.39 24.58
N GLY A 241 2.53 0.80 24.14
CA GLY A 241 2.45 2.03 24.94
C GLY A 241 3.49 2.11 26.06
N LYS A 242 4.63 1.44 25.86
CA LYS A 242 5.77 1.58 26.77
C LYS A 242 6.29 3.02 26.68
N SER A 243 6.74 3.55 27.83
CA SER A 243 7.37 4.86 27.88
C SER A 243 8.68 4.90 27.10
N LYS A 244 9.15 6.09 26.74
CA LYS A 244 10.44 6.29 26.07
C LYS A 244 11.58 5.63 26.84
N THR A 245 11.59 5.74 28.16
CA THR A 245 12.57 5.10 29.05
C THR A 245 12.48 3.57 28.99
N ALA A 246 11.28 3.00 28.93
CA ALA A 246 11.11 1.56 28.79
C ALA A 246 11.61 1.06 27.42
N ILE A 247 11.45 1.85 26.36
CA ILE A 247 11.97 1.53 25.02
C ILE A 247 13.50 1.65 24.97
N GLN A 248 14.09 2.64 25.65
CA GLN A 248 15.54 2.72 25.83
C GLN A 248 16.09 1.48 26.55
N ASN A 249 15.37 0.98 27.56
CA ASN A 249 15.75 -0.26 28.24
C ASN A 249 15.64 -1.50 27.34
N VAL A 250 14.67 -1.52 26.41
CA VAL A 250 14.59 -2.57 25.38
C VAL A 250 15.81 -2.52 24.47
N ILE A 251 16.21 -1.33 23.99
CA ILE A 251 17.41 -1.15 23.17
C ILE A 251 18.65 -1.69 23.88
N VAL A 252 18.85 -1.30 25.14
CA VAL A 252 20.00 -1.75 25.95
C VAL A 252 20.02 -3.27 26.09
N ARG A 253 18.88 -3.91 26.35
CA ARG A 253 18.79 -5.37 26.47
C ARG A 253 19.02 -6.08 25.14
N SER A 254 18.38 -5.62 24.07
CA SER A 254 18.43 -6.29 22.76
C SER A 254 19.79 -6.12 22.05
N THR A 255 20.59 -5.13 22.46
CA THR A 255 21.92 -4.86 21.87
C THR A 255 23.11 -5.14 22.79
N GLY A 256 22.87 -5.41 24.07
CA GLY A 256 23.94 -5.60 25.07
C GLY A 256 24.78 -4.33 25.29
N LEU A 257 24.20 -3.14 25.07
CA LEU A 257 24.85 -1.85 25.30
C LEU A 257 25.10 -1.65 26.82
N ASN A 258 26.32 -1.91 27.27
CA ASN A 258 26.74 -1.64 28.64
C ASN A 258 27.36 -0.23 28.76
N SER A 259 27.29 0.38 29.94
CA SER A 259 27.77 1.74 30.22
C SER A 259 29.29 1.99 30.05
N GLY A 260 30.05 0.98 29.61
CA GLY A 260 31.49 1.06 29.36
C GLY A 260 31.89 1.12 27.88
N LYS A 261 30.94 1.13 26.93
CA LYS A 261 31.26 1.19 25.50
C LYS A 261 31.65 2.61 25.04
N PRO A 262 32.62 2.76 24.13
CA PRO A 262 32.95 4.05 23.53
C PRO A 262 31.72 4.69 22.87
N LYS A 263 31.57 6.01 22.98
CA LYS A 263 30.45 6.76 22.40
C LYS A 263 30.23 6.45 20.92
N GLU A 264 31.31 6.31 20.16
CA GLU A 264 31.28 5.99 18.73
C GLU A 264 30.64 4.62 18.44
N GLU A 265 30.90 3.62 19.29
CA GLU A 265 30.29 2.29 19.18
C GLU A 265 28.80 2.33 19.53
N VAL A 266 28.43 3.12 20.54
CA VAL A 266 27.03 3.36 20.91
C VAL A 266 26.29 4.03 19.75
N ASP A 267 26.84 5.11 19.20
CA ASP A 267 26.26 5.86 18.09
C ASP A 267 26.12 4.99 16.83
N ALA A 268 27.10 4.13 16.55
CA ALA A 268 27.03 3.16 15.45
C ALA A 268 25.91 2.13 15.64
N ILE A 269 25.73 1.60 16.86
CA ILE A 269 24.65 0.66 17.18
C ILE A 269 23.28 1.34 17.04
N PHE A 270 23.12 2.56 17.57
CA PHE A 270 21.88 3.33 17.40
C PHE A 270 21.58 3.65 15.93
N GLY A 271 22.60 4.01 15.15
CA GLY A 271 22.48 4.18 13.69
C GLY A 271 22.03 2.89 13.01
N GLY A 272 22.61 1.75 13.38
CA GLY A 272 22.24 0.43 12.88
C GLY A 272 20.79 0.04 13.20
N ILE A 273 20.34 0.25 14.45
CA ILE A 273 18.94 0.00 14.86
C ILE A 273 18.00 0.90 14.07
N ARG A 274 18.35 2.18 13.92
CA ARG A 274 17.55 3.17 13.22
C ARG A 274 17.36 2.77 11.75
N ASN A 275 18.43 2.30 11.09
CA ASN A 275 18.35 1.77 9.72
C ASN A 275 17.53 0.48 9.64
N ALA A 276 17.69 -0.42 10.63
CA ALA A 276 16.91 -1.65 10.71
C ALA A 276 15.40 -1.36 10.88
N ILE A 277 15.01 -0.47 11.80
CA ILE A 277 13.61 -0.04 11.98
C ILE A 277 12.99 0.40 10.66
N VAL A 278 13.74 1.11 9.83
CA VAL A 278 13.26 1.64 8.55
C VAL A 278 13.16 0.57 7.47
N SER A 279 14.17 -0.29 7.33
CA SER A 279 14.10 -1.45 6.44
C SER A 279 12.89 -2.33 6.80
N GLU A 280 12.68 -2.54 8.10
CA GLU A 280 11.54 -3.28 8.64
C GLU A 280 10.22 -2.48 8.56
N LEU A 281 10.22 -1.16 8.35
CA LEU A 281 9.01 -0.33 8.29
C LEU A 281 8.53 -0.11 6.84
N ILE A 282 9.44 0.25 5.93
CA ILE A 282 9.08 0.58 4.54
C ILE A 282 8.61 -0.69 3.81
N GLY A 283 9.23 -1.85 4.08
CA GLY A 283 8.79 -3.13 3.50
C GLY A 283 7.31 -3.40 3.76
N PRO A 284 6.85 -3.41 5.02
CA PRO A 284 5.43 -3.51 5.36
C PRO A 284 4.55 -2.38 4.82
N MET A 285 5.04 -1.14 4.72
CA MET A 285 4.29 -0.08 4.03
C MET A 285 4.03 -0.45 2.57
N CYS A 286 5.06 -0.94 1.87
CA CYS A 286 4.94 -1.42 0.49
C CYS A 286 4.01 -2.63 0.40
N GLY A 287 4.12 -3.59 1.34
CA GLY A 287 3.25 -4.76 1.41
C GLY A 287 1.79 -4.40 1.65
N ILE A 288 1.52 -3.45 2.56
CA ILE A 288 0.17 -2.92 2.80
C ILE A 288 -0.37 -2.29 1.52
N LEU A 289 0.37 -1.38 0.88
CA LEU A 289 -0.07 -0.75 -0.37
C LEU A 289 -0.22 -1.76 -1.52
N ALA A 290 0.63 -2.78 -1.58
CA ALA A 290 0.55 -3.87 -2.55
C ALA A 290 -0.68 -4.76 -2.33
N SER A 291 -1.09 -4.94 -1.07
CA SER A 291 -2.29 -5.71 -0.70
C SER A 291 -3.60 -4.97 -0.94
N VAL A 292 -3.56 -3.65 -1.20
CA VAL A 292 -4.77 -2.90 -1.53
C VAL A 292 -5.14 -3.21 -2.98
N PRO A 293 -6.28 -3.87 -3.24
CA PRO A 293 -6.70 -4.18 -4.60
C PRO A 293 -6.91 -2.88 -5.39
N PHE A 294 -6.44 -2.82 -6.64
CA PHE A 294 -6.75 -1.72 -7.56
C PHE A 294 -8.28 -1.48 -7.67
N VAL A 295 -9.05 -2.57 -7.62
CA VAL A 295 -10.52 -2.55 -7.67
C VAL A 295 -11.11 -1.77 -6.50
N ASP A 296 -10.57 -1.90 -5.30
CA ASP A 296 -11.13 -1.27 -4.09
C ASP A 296 -11.02 0.25 -4.10
N LEU A 297 -9.99 0.80 -4.76
CA LEU A 297 -9.82 2.24 -4.93
C LEU A 297 -10.65 2.81 -6.08
N ALA A 298 -10.79 2.05 -7.18
CA ALA A 298 -11.51 2.49 -8.36
C ALA A 298 -13.05 2.33 -8.22
N THR A 299 -13.51 1.35 -7.45
CA THR A 299 -14.93 0.93 -7.42
C THR A 299 -15.69 1.29 -6.15
N ARG A 300 -15.05 1.82 -5.08
CA ARG A 300 -15.76 2.28 -3.88
C ARG A 300 -16.64 3.52 -4.17
N LYS A 301 -17.83 3.22 -4.69
CA LYS A 301 -19.02 4.07 -4.79
C LYS A 301 -20.02 3.66 -3.70
N HIS A 302 -19.64 3.72 -2.43
CA HIS A 302 -20.57 3.64 -1.28
C HIS A 302 -19.94 4.50 -0.17
N SER A 303 -20.59 5.43 0.55
CA SER A 303 -21.99 5.69 0.92
C SER A 303 -22.40 7.16 0.63
N THR A 304 -23.68 7.44 0.85
CA THR A 304 -24.52 8.55 0.40
C THR A 304 -24.04 9.97 0.72
N ARG A 305 -24.33 10.89 -0.20
CA ARG A 305 -24.28 12.37 -0.06
C ARG A 305 -24.83 12.87 1.29
N ASP A 306 -25.82 12.16 1.86
CA ASP A 306 -26.42 12.41 3.17
C ASP A 306 -25.46 12.40 4.37
N GLU A 307 -24.36 11.66 4.36
CA GLU A 307 -23.39 11.66 5.49
C GLU A 307 -22.46 12.88 5.43
N PHE A 308 -22.22 13.42 4.23
CA PHE A 308 -21.45 14.64 4.04
C PHE A 308 -22.28 15.88 4.40
N ASP A 309 -23.56 15.90 4.02
CA ASP A 309 -24.46 17.02 4.32
C ASP A 309 -24.76 17.09 5.84
N LYS A 310 -24.97 15.95 6.52
CA LYS A 310 -25.09 15.90 8.00
C LYS A 310 -23.80 16.29 8.73
N GLY A 311 -22.64 15.96 8.18
CA GLY A 311 -21.34 16.37 8.72
C GLY A 311 -21.06 17.86 8.53
N MET A 312 -21.57 18.46 7.45
CA MET A 312 -21.47 19.89 7.19
C MET A 312 -22.48 20.71 7.99
N GLU A 313 -23.70 20.20 8.22
CA GLU A 313 -24.69 20.83 9.11
C GLU A 313 -24.19 20.87 10.56
N GLY A 314 -23.60 19.78 11.07
CA GLY A 314 -23.00 19.76 12.41
C GLY A 314 -21.77 20.67 12.55
N LEU A 315 -20.99 20.85 11.47
CA LEU A 315 -19.86 21.79 11.45
C LEU A 315 -20.34 23.25 11.39
N LEU A 316 -21.42 23.54 10.67
CA LEU A 316 -22.02 24.88 10.58
C LEU A 316 -22.74 25.28 11.88
N GLU A 317 -23.41 24.35 12.56
CA GLU A 317 -23.96 24.56 13.92
C GLU A 317 -22.86 24.81 14.94
N PHE A 318 -21.76 24.04 14.88
CA PHE A 318 -20.59 24.24 15.73
C PHE A 318 -19.95 25.62 15.51
N ILE A 319 -19.83 26.04 14.25
CA ILE A 319 -19.29 27.35 13.88
C ILE A 319 -20.22 28.49 14.32
N GLN A 320 -21.53 28.36 14.17
CA GLN A 320 -22.49 29.38 14.63
C GLN A 320 -22.54 29.50 16.17
N THR A 321 -22.42 28.38 16.88
CA THR A 321 -22.48 28.38 18.35
C THR A 321 -21.19 28.92 18.98
N PHE A 322 -20.04 28.64 18.35
CA PHE A 322 -18.73 28.91 18.95
C PHE A 322 -18.03 30.17 18.43
N LEU A 323 -18.35 30.65 17.22
CA LEU A 323 -17.73 31.86 16.65
C LEU A 323 -18.65 33.10 16.67
N LEU A 324 -19.95 32.95 16.95
CA LEU A 324 -20.90 34.08 17.00
C LEU A 324 -21.52 34.31 18.39
N SER A 325 -21.09 33.58 19.42
CA SER A 325 -21.44 33.95 20.81
C SER A 325 -20.38 34.91 21.36
N ASP A 326 -20.77 36.18 21.53
CA ASP A 326 -19.94 37.31 21.99
C ASP A 326 -19.49 37.22 23.46
N ASN A 327 -19.34 36.02 24.04
CA ASN A 327 -18.82 35.89 25.41
C ASN A 327 -17.91 34.66 25.56
N PRO A 328 -16.59 34.85 25.76
CA PRO A 328 -15.70 33.74 26.08
C PRO A 328 -16.01 33.21 27.49
N PRO A 329 -16.00 31.88 27.71
CA PRO A 329 -16.21 31.30 29.03
C PRO A 329 -15.01 31.64 29.94
N SER A 330 -15.32 32.19 31.11
CA SER A 330 -14.36 32.43 32.19
C SER A 330 -13.72 31.12 32.62
N VAL A 331 -12.40 31.04 32.52
CA VAL A 331 -11.59 29.92 32.99
C VAL A 331 -11.50 30.00 34.52
N HIS A 332 -12.05 29.00 35.21
CA HIS A 332 -11.67 28.64 36.57
C HIS A 332 -11.30 27.15 36.62
#